data_AF-A0A5J6L8W4-F1
#
_entry.id   AF-A0A5J6L8W4-F1
#
_cell.length_a   1.000
_cell.length_b   1.000
_cell.length_c   1.000
_cell.angle_alpha   90.00
_cell.angle_beta   90.00
_cell.angle_gamma   90.00
#
_symmetry.space_group_name_H-M   'P 1'
#
loop_
_entity.id
_entity.type
_entity.pdbx_description
1 polymer ?
#
loop_
_entity_poly.entity_id
_entity_poly.type
_entity_poly.pdbx_seq_one_letter_code
_entity_poly.pdbx_strand_id
1 'polypeptide(L)' 'MDETEVVAHIAEDVRDEIRHGHVEDDVTHVLEDRLDKAGVHLRPEAIDDLAEDIETDASI' A
#
# COMPACT_ATOMS: atom_id res chain seq x y z
N MET A 1 -1.38 17.25 -6.93
CA MET A 1 -1.22 15.99 -6.20
C MET A 1 -2.59 15.38 -6.19
N ASP A 2 -2.83 14.55 -7.19
CA ASP A 2 -4.06 13.81 -7.37
C ASP A 2 -4.05 12.63 -6.39
N GLU A 3 -5.19 12.27 -5.81
CA GLU A 3 -5.26 11.15 -4.84
C GLU A 3 -4.67 9.86 -5.44
N THR A 4 -4.86 9.63 -6.73
CA THR A 4 -4.28 8.48 -7.46
C THR A 4 -2.75 8.50 -7.50
N GLU A 5 -2.13 9.68 -7.61
CA GLU A 5 -0.67 9.82 -7.60
C GLU A 5 -0.10 9.50 -6.21
N VAL A 6 -0.81 9.95 -5.16
CA VAL A 6 -0.48 9.66 -3.76
C VAL A 6 -0.59 8.17 -3.47
N VAL A 7 -1.69 7.53 -3.90
CA VAL A 7 -1.90 6.08 -3.75
C VAL A 7 -0.79 5.30 -4.45
N ALA A 8 -0.47 5.65 -5.70
CA ALA A 8 0.58 4.96 -6.46
C ALA A 8 1.95 5.09 -5.78
N HIS A 9 2.26 6.26 -5.22
CA HIS A 9 3.52 6.47 -4.51
C HIS A 9 3.61 5.66 -3.21
N ILE A 10 2.52 5.62 -2.42
CA ILE A 10 2.47 4.83 -1.19
C ILE A 10 2.57 3.33 -1.51
N ALA A 11 1.86 2.86 -2.54
CA ALA A 11 1.92 1.47 -2.98
C ALA A 11 3.34 1.08 -3.43
N GLU A 12 4.02 1.98 -4.14
CA GLU A 12 5.41 1.83 -4.55
C GLU A 12 6.40 1.77 -3.37
N ASP A 13 6.13 2.51 -2.30
CA ASP A 13 6.95 2.49 -1.10
C ASP A 13 6.78 1.17 -0.32
N VAL A 14 5.51 0.76 -0.13
CA VAL A 14 5.18 -0.48 0.58
C VAL A 14 5.72 -1.71 -0.15
N ARG A 15 5.61 -1.78 -1.49
CA ARG A 15 6.16 -2.91 -2.26
C ARG A 15 7.68 -3.03 -2.10
N ASP A 16 8.39 -1.90 -2.04
CA ASP A 16 9.86 -1.89 -1.93
C ASP A 16 10.29 -2.39 -0.54
N GLU A 17 9.55 -1.97 0.50
CA GLU A 17 9.74 -2.46 1.86
C GLU A 17 9.47 -3.97 1.98
N ILE A 18 8.40 -4.50 1.37
CA ILE A 18 8.14 -5.96 1.38
C ILE A 18 9.31 -6.69 0.70
N ARG A 19 9.74 -6.21 -0.48
CA ARG A 19 10.85 -6.82 -1.23
C ARG A 19 12.16 -6.78 -0.46
N HIS A 20 12.36 -5.76 0.38
CA HIS A 20 13.52 -5.63 1.25
C HIS A 20 13.35 -6.36 2.60
N GLY A 21 12.18 -6.93 2.90
CA GLY A 21 11.88 -7.62 4.16
C GLY A 21 11.65 -6.68 5.35
N HIS A 22 11.20 -5.46 5.10
CA HIS A 22 10.95 -4.41 6.09
C HIS A 22 9.49 -4.33 6.56
N VAL A 23 8.57 -5.06 5.93
CA VAL A 23 7.17 -5.13 6.37
C VAL A 23 6.98 -6.32 7.31
N GLU A 24 6.77 -6.03 8.60
CA GLU A 24 6.49 -7.03 9.65
C GLU A 24 4.98 -7.19 9.95
N ASP A 25 4.17 -6.21 9.53
CA ASP A 25 2.72 -6.13 9.78
C ASP A 25 1.94 -6.40 8.49
N ASP A 26 0.62 -6.59 8.56
CA ASP A 26 -0.19 -6.86 7.36
C ASP A 26 -0.15 -5.68 6.38
N VAL A 27 0.08 -5.96 5.10
CA VAL A 27 0.23 -4.95 4.03
C VAL A 27 -0.99 -4.03 3.96
N THR A 28 -2.19 -4.60 4.12
CA THR A 28 -3.46 -3.88 4.18
C THR A 28 -3.49 -2.83 5.30
N HIS A 29 -2.97 -3.17 6.48
CA HIS A 29 -2.94 -2.27 7.63
C HIS A 29 -1.91 -1.16 7.45
N VAL A 30 -0.74 -1.46 6.87
CA VAL A 30 0.28 -0.47 6.53
C VAL A 30 -0.25 0.51 5.47
N LEU A 31 -0.92 0.02 4.43
CA LEU A 31 -1.55 0.85 3.41
C LEU A 31 -2.63 1.75 4.01
N GLU A 32 -3.53 1.21 4.82
CA GLU A 32 -4.61 1.96 5.46
C GLU A 32 -4.04 3.14 6.28
N ASP A 33 -3.06 2.88 7.15
CA ASP A 33 -2.43 3.92 7.98
C ASP A 33 -1.72 4.99 7.15
N ARG A 34 -1.00 4.60 6.08
CA ARG A 34 -0.31 5.56 5.20
C ARG A 34 -1.27 6.39 4.37
N LEU A 35 -2.33 5.78 3.84
CA LEU A 35 -3.36 6.46 3.07
C LEU A 35 -4.10 7.47 3.95
N ASP A 36 -4.50 7.08 5.17
CA ASP A 36 -5.14 7.98 6.14
C ASP A 36 -4.22 9.16 6.51
N LYS A 37 -2.94 8.91 6.77
CA LYS A 37 -1.93 9.95 7.02
C LYS A 37 -1.74 10.91 5.84
N ALA A 38 -1.90 10.42 4.62
CA ALA A 38 -1.84 11.22 3.41
C ALA A 38 -3.17 11.94 3.09
N GLY A 39 -4.22 11.71 3.88
CA GLY A 39 -5.57 12.27 3.67
C GLY A 39 -6.36 11.57 2.57
N VAL A 40 -5.95 10.36 2.17
CA VAL A 40 -6.64 9.53 1.19
C VAL A 40 -7.48 8.49 1.92
N HIS A 41 -8.79 8.50 1.68
CA HIS A 41 -9.70 7.48 2.20
C HIS A 41 -10.19 6.59 1.07
N LEU A 42 -9.56 5.42 0.94
CA LEU A 42 -10.05 4.36 0.09
C LEU A 42 -11.07 3.50 0.84
N ARG A 43 -11.91 2.80 0.08
CA ARG A 43 -12.77 1.76 0.65
C ARG A 43 -11.88 0.58 1.07
N PRO A 44 -12.22 -0.13 2.16
CA PRO A 44 -11.46 -1.30 2.62
C PRO A 44 -11.28 -2.34 1.49
N GLU A 45 -12.31 -2.59 0.68
CA GLU A 45 -12.22 -3.47 -0.49
C GLU A 45 -11.12 -3.06 -1.48
N ALA A 46 -10.91 -1.74 -1.68
CA ALA A 46 -9.87 -1.23 -2.57
C ALA A 46 -8.47 -1.25 -1.93
N ILE A 47 -8.40 -1.20 -0.59
CA ILE A 47 -7.14 -1.34 0.15
C ILE A 47 -6.70 -2.81 0.10
N ASP A 48 -7.62 -3.76 0.28
CA ASP A 48 -7.39 -5.19 0.11
C ASP A 48 -6.88 -5.53 -1.30
N ASP A 49 -7.57 -5.04 -2.34
CA ASP A 49 -7.17 -5.25 -3.76
C ASP A 49 -5.76 -4.71 -4.03
N LEU A 50 -5.45 -3.51 -3.48
CA LEU A 50 -4.13 -2.90 -3.60
C LEU A 50 -3.06 -3.68 -2.84
N ALA A 51 -3.37 -4.19 -1.64
CA ALA A 51 -2.46 -5.01 -0.86
C ALA A 51 -2.10 -6.30 -1.60
N GLU A 52 -3.11 -7.00 -2.15
CA GLU A 52 -2.92 -8.23 -2.91
C GLU A 52 -2.02 -8.01 -4.15
N ASP A 53 -2.20 -6.90 -4.86
CA ASP A 53 -1.38 -6.54 -6.04
C ASP A 53 0.09 -6.29 -5.64
N ILE A 54 0.32 -5.56 -4.54
CA ILE A 54 1.66 -5.29 -4.01
C ILE A 54 2.34 -6.57 -3.53
N GLU A 55 1.65 -7.41 -2.77
CA GLU A 55 2.20 -8.70 -2.28
C GLU A 55 2.55 -9.64 -3.44
N THR A 56 1.69 -9.66 -4.45
CA THR A 56 1.92 -10.45 -5.68
C THR A 56 3.14 -9.95 -6.45
N ASP A 57 3.32 -8.64 -6.60
CA ASP A 57 4.49 -8.06 -7.28
C ASP A 57 5.79 -8.18 -6.48
N ALA A 58 5.71 -8.05 -5.15
CA ALA A 58 6.87 -8.17 -4.26
C ALA A 58 7.40 -9.62 -4.16
N SER A 59 6.55 -10.62 -4.42
CA SER A 59 6.90 -12.05 -4.34
C SER A 59 7.59 -12.64 -5.58
N ILE A 60 7.88 -11.83 -6.62
CA ILE A 60 8.44 -12.27 -7.91
C ILE A 60 9.98 -12.27 -7.92
#